data_AF-A0A9D7R708-F1
#
_entry.id   AF-A0A9D7R708-F1
#
_cell.length_a   1.000
_cell.length_b   1.000
_cell.length_c   1.000
_cell.angle_alpha   90.00
_cell.angle_beta   90.00
_cell.angle_gamma   90.00
#
_symmetry.space_group_name_H-M   'P 1'
#
loop_
_entity.id
_entity.type
_entity.pdbx_description
1 polymer ?
#
loop_
_entity_poly.entity_id
_entity_poly.type
_entity_poly.pdbx_seq_one_letter_code
_entity_poly.pdbx_strand_id
1 'polypeptide(L)' 'MHNYRRAFDFVPVVGGKAVWDDDKTWAKCGALAESVGLEWGGRWTGFVDKPHCQDTGGLTIAQYKAGMQP' A
#
# COMPACT_ATOMS: atom_id res chain seq x y z
N MET A 1 -4.98 8.06 -1.32
CA MET A 1 -4.80 8.12 0.15
C MET A 1 -3.60 8.95 0.60
N HIS A 2 -2.53 9.06 -0.21
CA HIS A 2 -1.35 9.91 0.05
C HIS A 2 -1.67 11.34 0.53
N ASN A 3 -2.62 12.02 -0.12
CA ASN A 3 -3.03 13.39 0.24
C ASN A 3 -3.57 13.53 1.69
N TYR A 4 -3.92 12.42 2.32
CA TYR A 4 -4.48 12.37 3.67
C TYR A 4 -3.50 11.79 4.70
N ARG A 5 -2.22 11.55 4.34
CA ARG A 5 -1.20 10.94 5.22
C ARG A 5 -1.57 9.54 5.70
N ARG A 6 -2.32 8.81 4.88
CA ARG A 6 -2.85 7.47 5.16
C ARG A 6 -2.30 6.40 4.22
N ALA A 7 -1.25 6.73 3.46
CA ALA A 7 -0.59 5.82 2.55
C ALA A 7 0.90 6.13 2.48
N PHE A 8 1.66 5.15 2.02
CA PHE A 8 3.06 5.26 1.68
C PHE A 8 3.36 4.28 0.54
N ASP A 9 4.42 4.57 -0.20
CA ASP A 9 4.94 3.67 -1.22
C ASP A 9 6.26 3.05 -0.74
N PHE A 10 6.52 1.81 -1.12
CA PHE A 10 7.78 1.12 -0.83
C PHE A 10 8.36 0.45 -2.07
N VAL A 11 9.64 0.07 -1.98
CA VAL A 11 10.29 -0.85 -2.90
C VAL A 11 11.08 -1.87 -2.10
N PRO A 12 11.02 -3.18 -2.42
CA PRO A 12 11.88 -4.16 -1.79
C PRO A 12 13.35 -3.86 -2.05
N VAL A 13 14.19 -4.02 -1.03
CA VAL A 13 15.64 -3.86 -1.13
C VAL A 13 16.32 -5.17 -0.77
N VAL A 14 17.13 -5.69 -1.69
CA VAL A 14 17.90 -6.92 -1.50
C VAL A 14 19.36 -6.61 -1.78
N GLY A 15 20.24 -6.88 -0.81
CA GLY A 15 21.67 -6.56 -0.93
C GLY A 15 21.95 -5.08 -1.17
N GLY A 16 21.13 -4.18 -0.62
CA GLY A 16 21.26 -2.72 -0.78
C GLY A 16 20.79 -2.17 -2.13
N LYS A 17 20.16 -3.00 -2.99
CA LYS A 17 19.61 -2.57 -4.28
C LYS A 17 18.10 -2.70 -4.30
N ALA A 18 17.43 -1.70 -4.88
CA ALA A 18 16.01 -1.77 -5.16
C ALA A 18 15.71 -2.87 -6.18
N VAL A 19 14.69 -3.68 -5.91
CA VAL A 19 14.24 -4.78 -6.77
C VAL A 19 12.86 -4.45 -7.32
N TRP A 20 12.72 -4.43 -8.63
CA TRP A 20 11.49 -4.01 -9.31
C TRP A 20 10.74 -5.18 -9.96
N ASP A 21 11.47 -6.24 -10.35
CA ASP A 21 11.04 -7.32 -11.23
C ASP A 21 10.93 -8.70 -10.53
N ASP A 22 10.98 -8.73 -9.19
CA ASP A 22 10.79 -9.94 -8.39
C ASP A 22 9.42 -9.98 -7.69
N ASP A 23 8.45 -10.56 -8.40
CA ASP A 23 7.07 -10.69 -7.93
C ASP A 23 6.93 -11.51 -6.64
N LYS A 24 7.83 -12.47 -6.38
CA LYS A 24 7.78 -13.26 -5.15
C LYS A 24 8.17 -12.40 -3.95
N THR A 25 9.20 -11.58 -4.11
CA THR A 25 9.63 -10.63 -3.07
C THR A 25 8.56 -9.56 -2.83
N TRP A 26 7.96 -9.00 -3.88
CA TRP A 26 6.82 -8.08 -3.76
C TRP A 26 5.64 -8.71 -3.01
N ALA A 27 5.25 -9.94 -3.37
CA ALA A 27 4.16 -10.65 -2.71
C ALA A 27 4.45 -10.90 -1.22
N LYS A 28 5.71 -11.18 -0.87
CA LYS A 28 6.14 -11.33 0.53
C LYS A 28 6.03 -10.02 1.31
N CYS A 29 6.49 -8.91 0.74
CA CYS A 29 6.37 -7.59 1.35
C CYS A 29 4.90 -7.17 1.52
N GLY A 30 4.08 -7.38 0.49
CA GLY A 30 2.65 -7.13 0.52
C GLY A 30 1.92 -7.92 1.61
N ALA A 31 2.18 -9.22 1.70
CA ALA A 31 1.61 -10.06 2.76
C ALA A 31 2.01 -9.62 4.17
N LEU A 32 3.21 -9.07 4.35
CA LEU A 32 3.64 -8.47 5.63
C LEU A 32 2.93 -7.14 5.92
N ALA A 33 2.66 -6.33 4.91
CA ALA A 33 1.85 -5.12 5.09
C ALA A 33 0.41 -5.50 5.49
N GLU A 34 -0.19 -6.47 4.80
CA GLU A 34 -1.51 -7.01 5.11
C GLU A 34 -1.58 -7.58 6.54
N SER A 35 -0.53 -8.26 7.01
CA SER A 35 -0.51 -8.87 8.36
C SER A 35 -0.50 -7.87 9.51
N VAL A 36 -0.13 -6.61 9.26
CA VAL A 36 -0.19 -5.51 10.24
C VAL A 36 -1.40 -4.60 10.03
N GLY A 37 -2.36 -5.02 9.20
CA GLY A 37 -3.65 -4.33 9.02
C GLY A 37 -3.67 -3.28 7.90
N LEU A 38 -2.63 -3.19 7.07
CA LEU A 38 -2.63 -2.32 5.90
C LEU A 38 -3.36 -2.99 4.72
N GLU A 39 -3.94 -2.18 3.86
CA GLU A 39 -4.34 -2.58 2.52
C GLU A 39 -3.15 -2.41 1.55
N TRP A 40 -2.84 -3.45 0.80
CA TRP A 40 -1.74 -3.44 -0.17
C TRP A 40 -2.26 -3.38 -1.61
N GLY A 41 -1.75 -2.42 -2.40
CA GLY A 41 -2.18 -2.19 -3.78
C GLY A 41 -1.83 -3.32 -4.76
N GLY A 42 -0.91 -4.20 -4.39
CA GLY A 42 -0.63 -5.43 -5.14
C GLY A 42 -1.77 -6.46 -5.11
N ARG A 43 -2.74 -6.32 -4.18
CA ARG A 43 -3.93 -7.18 -4.08
C ARG A 43 -5.10 -6.68 -4.92
N TRP A 44 -5.04 -5.45 -5.43
CA TRP A 44 -6.13 -4.87 -6.20
C TRP A 44 -6.40 -5.66 -7.49
N THR A 45 -7.66 -5.81 -7.88
CA THR A 45 -8.05 -6.57 -9.08
C THR A 45 -8.08 -5.75 -10.36
N GLY A 46 -8.04 -4.42 -10.24
CA GLY A 46 -8.02 -3.48 -11.36
C GLY A 46 -6.62 -2.90 -11.60
N PHE A 47 -6.45 -1.63 -11.24
CA PHE A 47 -5.17 -0.94 -11.35
C PHE A 47 -4.21 -1.43 -10.26
N VAL A 48 -3.53 -2.56 -10.49
CA VAL A 48 -2.55 -3.12 -9.53
C VAL A 48 -1.39 -2.15 -9.32
N ASP A 49 -1.17 -1.75 -8.07
CA ASP A 49 -0.08 -0.84 -7.67
C ASP A 49 0.74 -1.45 -6.55
N LYS A 50 1.77 -2.22 -6.92
CA LYS A 50 2.59 -3.00 -5.96
C LYS A 50 3.33 -2.11 -4.94
N PRO A 51 3.89 -0.94 -5.30
CA PRO A 51 4.48 -0.01 -4.32
C PRO A 51 3.54 0.45 -3.21
N HIS A 52 2.25 0.59 -3.48
CA HIS A 52 1.32 1.32 -2.61
C HIS A 52 0.79 0.49 -1.43
N CYS A 53 0.87 1.07 -0.23
CA CYS A 53 0.20 0.58 0.98
C CYS A 53 -0.64 1.69 1.62
N GLN A 54 -1.80 1.36 2.17
CA GLN A 54 -2.66 2.33 2.85
C GLN A 54 -3.35 1.77 4.10
N ASP A 55 -3.61 2.65 5.06
CA ASP A 55 -4.58 2.41 6.15
C ASP A 55 -5.76 3.36 5.93
N THR A 56 -6.91 2.84 5.54
CA THR A 56 -8.09 3.68 5.27
C THR A 56 -8.74 4.24 6.54
N GLY A 57 -8.50 3.63 7.70
CA GLY A 57 -9.20 3.96 8.94
C GLY A 57 -10.70 3.66 8.86
N GLY A 58 -11.11 2.77 7.95
CA GLY A 58 -12.52 2.50 7.66
C GLY A 58 -13.23 3.58 6.84
N LEU A 59 -12.52 4.61 6.37
CA LEU A 59 -13.10 5.71 5.59
C LEU A 59 -12.79 5.59 4.10
N THR A 60 -13.77 5.98 3.28
CA THR A 60 -13.62 6.14 1.84
C THR A 60 -12.92 7.46 1.49
N ILE A 61 -12.35 7.54 0.28
CA ILE A 61 -11.77 8.78 -0.24
C ILE A 61 -12.78 9.94 -0.25
N ALA A 62 -14.07 9.65 -0.52
CA ALA A 62 -15.12 10.67 -0.50
C ALA A 62 -15.33 11.26 0.90
N GLN A 63 -15.26 10.43 1.95
CA GLN A 63 -15.36 10.89 3.33
C GLN A 63 -14.16 11.77 3.73
N TYR A 64 -12.94 11.40 3.33
CA TYR A 64 -11.77 12.27 3.53
C TYR A 64 -11.89 13.60 2.78
N LYS A 65 -12.42 13.60 1.54
CA LYS A 65 -12.70 14.83 0.78
C LYS A 65 -13.74 15.72 1.48
N ALA A 66 -14.69 15.11 2.18
CA ALA A 66 -15.67 15.80 3.01
C ALA A 66 -15.11 16.27 4.37
N GLY A 67 -13.82 16.05 4.65
CA GLY A 67 -13.14 16.50 5.86
C GLY A 67 -13.21 15.52 7.04
N MET A 68 -13.77 14.32 6.85
CA MET A 68 -13.76 13.30 7.89
C MET A 68 -12.33 12.82 8.17
N GLN A 69 -12.04 12.56 9.44
CA GLN A 69 -10.80 11.98 9.92
C GLN A 69 -11.14 10.73 10.73
N PRO A 70 -10.31 9.67 10.68
CA PRO A 70 -10.47 8.48 11.51
C PRO A 70 -10.36 8.77 13.01
#